data_AF-A0A3D2REY3-F1
#
_entry.id   AF-A0A3D2REY3-F1
#
_cell.length_a   1.000
_cell.length_b   1.000
_cell.length_c   1.000
_cell.angle_alpha   90.00
_cell.angle_beta   90.00
_cell.angle_gamma   90.00
#
_symmetry.space_group_name_H-M   'P 1'
#
loop_
_entity.id
_entity.type
_entity.pdbx_description
1 polymer ?
#
loop_
_entity_poly.entity_id
_entity_poly.type
_entity_poly.pdbx_seq_one_letter_code
_entity_poly.pdbx_strand_id
1 'polypeptide(L)'
;TPQIVAQEDVVRGGEMFLKVGVPILGVIENMAAFSCDCGHTAKIFGSGGGKAMSEHFGVPVLGSIALESRIREGGDQGEPIVTSGGLAAETIRTIAKQLTGLVDEAEVSDPEINIM
;
A
#
# COMPACT_ATOMS: atom_id res chain seq x y z
N THR A 1 5.28 0.66 5.07
CA THR A 1 6.35 -0.32 5.34
C THR A 1 6.26 -0.78 6.78
N PRO A 2 6.63 -2.02 7.15
CA PRO A 2 6.43 -2.53 8.51
C PRO A 2 7.22 -1.79 9.61
N GLN A 3 8.27 -1.03 9.25
CA GLN A 3 9.07 -0.26 10.19
C GLN A 3 8.22 0.71 11.03
N ILE A 4 8.55 0.83 12.32
CA ILE A 4 7.83 1.71 13.25
C ILE A 4 7.85 3.18 12.80
N VAL A 5 9.00 3.67 12.33
CA VAL A 5 9.12 5.06 11.83
C VAL A 5 8.16 5.32 10.66
N ALA A 6 8.03 4.36 9.74
CA ALA A 6 7.09 4.49 8.63
C ALA A 6 5.62 4.44 9.08
N GLN A 7 5.32 3.77 10.19
CA GLN A 7 3.97 3.77 10.77
C GLN A 7 3.63 5.13 11.36
N GLU A 8 4.57 5.80 12.05
CA GLU A 8 4.35 7.15 12.60
C GLU A 8 4.00 8.17 11.51
N ASP A 9 4.65 8.08 10.34
CA ASP A 9 4.34 8.93 9.18
C ASP A 9 2.94 8.63 8.60
N VAL A 10 2.56 7.36 8.54
CA VAL A 10 1.21 6.94 8.11
C VAL A 10 0.14 7.44 9.07
N VAL A 11 0.39 7.41 10.39
CA VAL A 11 -0.54 7.98 11.40
C VAL A 11 -0.75 9.47 11.14
N ARG A 12 0.33 10.25 11.03
CA ARG A 12 0.24 11.70 10.79
C ARG A 12 -0.47 12.03 9.48
N GLY A 13 -0.15 11.34 8.40
CA GLY A 13 -0.77 11.54 7.09
C GLY A 13 -2.25 11.13 7.07
N GLY A 14 -2.58 9.99 7.67
CA GLY A 14 -3.97 9.53 7.77
C GLY A 14 -4.85 10.45 8.62
N GLU A 15 -4.35 10.93 9.76
CA GLU A 15 -5.05 11.94 10.56
C GLU A 15 -5.31 13.24 9.80
N MET A 16 -4.39 13.65 8.90
CA MET A 16 -4.62 14.80 8.02
C MET A 16 -5.80 14.52 7.07
N PHE A 17 -5.83 13.36 6.40
CA PHE A 17 -6.93 13.01 5.50
C PHE A 17 -8.28 13.02 6.20
N LEU A 18 -8.37 12.46 7.41
CA LEU A 18 -9.58 12.51 8.22
C LEU A 18 -10.02 13.95 8.55
N LYS A 19 -9.07 14.84 8.85
CA LYS A 19 -9.37 16.26 9.15
C LYS A 19 -9.92 17.03 7.94
N VAL A 20 -9.49 16.69 6.73
CA VAL A 20 -9.96 17.33 5.49
C VAL A 20 -11.10 16.58 4.81
N GLY A 21 -11.68 15.58 5.48
CA GLY A 21 -12.83 14.82 4.97
C GLY A 21 -12.49 13.84 3.84
N VAL A 22 -11.22 13.50 3.64
CA VAL A 22 -10.79 12.52 2.65
C VAL A 22 -10.88 11.11 3.26
N PRO A 23 -11.68 10.19 2.69
CA PRO A 23 -11.83 8.85 3.22
C PRO A 23 -10.56 8.01 3.02
N ILE A 24 -10.21 7.21 4.03
CA ILE A 24 -9.17 6.18 3.93
C ILE A 24 -9.85 4.87 3.57
N LEU A 25 -9.54 4.31 2.40
CA LEU A 25 -10.21 3.10 1.90
C LEU A 25 -9.55 1.80 2.40
N GLY A 26 -8.26 1.85 2.73
CA GLY A 26 -7.53 0.67 3.16
C GLY A 26 -6.04 0.92 3.31
N VAL A 27 -5.34 -0.09 3.81
CA VAL A 27 -3.89 -0.06 4.05
C VAL A 27 -3.19 -1.08 3.15
N ILE A 28 -2.06 -0.68 2.56
CA ILE A 28 -1.15 -1.57 1.84
C ILE A 28 0.17 -1.62 2.58
N GLU A 29 0.65 -2.82 2.91
CA GLU A 29 1.96 -3.00 3.54
C GLU A 29 3.05 -3.19 2.47
N ASN A 30 3.80 -2.13 2.17
CA ASN A 30 4.95 -2.22 1.27
C ASN A 30 6.17 -2.90 1.92
N MET A 31 7.00 -3.58 1.12
CA MET A 31 8.24 -4.26 1.52
C MET A 31 8.06 -5.29 2.65
N ALA A 32 7.01 -6.11 2.57
CA ALA A 32 6.59 -7.03 3.63
C ALA A 32 7.53 -8.24 3.81
N ALA A 33 8.15 -8.71 2.73
CA ALA A 33 9.10 -9.82 2.75
C ALA A 33 10.06 -9.72 1.55
N PHE A 34 11.27 -10.26 1.70
CA PHE A 34 12.25 -10.40 0.64
C PHE A 34 12.63 -11.88 0.51
N SER A 35 12.59 -12.43 -0.71
CA SER A 35 13.05 -13.79 -0.99
C SER A 35 14.32 -13.72 -1.84
N CYS A 36 15.40 -14.35 -1.38
CA CYS A 36 16.63 -14.51 -2.16
C CYS A 36 16.49 -15.69 -3.14
N ASP A 37 17.36 -15.72 -4.15
CA ASP A 37 17.54 -16.87 -5.04
C ASP A 37 18.06 -18.13 -4.32
N CYS A 38 18.53 -17.96 -3.08
CA CYS A 38 18.94 -19.03 -2.19
C CYS A 38 17.78 -19.76 -1.50
N GLY A 39 16.52 -19.37 -1.77
CA GLY A 39 15.31 -19.97 -1.19
C GLY A 39 14.96 -19.46 0.21
N HIS A 40 15.79 -18.62 0.82
CA HIS A 40 15.50 -17.97 2.09
C HIS A 40 14.56 -16.77 1.91
N THR A 41 13.60 -16.62 2.83
CA THR A 41 12.70 -15.47 2.90
C THR A 41 12.89 -14.74 4.22
N ALA A 42 13.15 -13.43 4.14
CA ALA A 42 13.43 -12.57 5.28
C ALA A 42 12.42 -11.41 5.37
N LYS A 43 12.04 -11.06 6.60
CA LYS A 43 11.26 -9.86 6.92
C LYS A 43 12.19 -8.72 7.31
N ILE A 44 12.94 -8.20 6.33
CA ILE A 44 14.02 -7.21 6.54
C ILE A 44 13.54 -5.99 7.35
N PHE A 45 12.30 -5.58 7.13
CA PHE A 45 11.71 -4.40 7.74
C PHE A 45 10.80 -4.69 8.93
N GLY A 46 10.75 -5.94 9.41
CA GLY A 46 9.79 -6.41 10.40
C GLY A 46 8.47 -6.88 9.76
N SER A 47 7.41 -7.00 10.56
CA SER A 47 6.08 -7.35 10.07
C SER A 47 4.97 -6.82 10.96
N GLY A 48 3.76 -6.67 10.42
CA GLY A 48 2.57 -6.35 11.18
C GLY A 48 2.25 -4.85 11.24
N GLY A 49 3.03 -4.00 10.56
CA GLY A 49 2.74 -2.57 10.48
C GLY A 49 1.44 -2.29 9.73
N GLY A 50 1.16 -3.05 8.66
CA GLY A 50 -0.11 -2.96 7.93
C GLY A 50 -1.31 -3.32 8.80
N LYS A 51 -1.19 -4.37 9.61
CA LYS A 51 -2.24 -4.77 10.57
C LYS A 51 -2.47 -3.70 11.64
N ALA A 52 -1.39 -3.16 12.22
CA ALA A 52 -1.48 -2.10 13.21
C ALA A 52 -2.19 -0.85 12.65
N MET A 53 -1.86 -0.43 11.42
CA MET A 53 -2.52 0.71 10.78
C MET A 53 -3.98 0.43 10.41
N SER A 54 -4.28 -0.80 9.97
CA SER A 54 -5.66 -1.24 9.72
C SER A 54 -6.52 -1.15 10.99
N GLU A 55 -6.01 -1.62 12.13
CA GLU A 55 -6.68 -1.51 13.43
C GLU A 55 -6.83 -0.05 13.88
N HIS A 56 -5.80 0.78 13.67
CA HIS A 56 -5.81 2.19 14.06
C HIS A 56 -6.86 3.01 13.30
N PHE A 57 -6.95 2.84 11.97
CA PHE A 57 -7.88 3.59 11.14
C PHE A 57 -9.24 2.92 10.94
N GLY A 58 -9.40 1.66 11.37
CA GLY A 58 -10.65 0.92 11.19
C GLY A 58 -10.93 0.54 9.72
N VAL A 59 -9.89 0.31 8.93
CA VAL A 59 -9.96 0.04 7.47
C VAL A 59 -9.29 -1.29 7.13
N PRO A 60 -9.65 -1.96 6.03
CA PRO A 60 -9.05 -3.25 5.69
C PRO A 60 -7.58 -3.14 5.26
N VAL A 61 -6.82 -4.22 5.46
CA VAL A 61 -5.55 -4.42 4.75
C VAL A 61 -5.86 -4.96 3.35
N LEU A 62 -5.52 -4.20 2.31
CA LEU A 62 -5.77 -4.58 0.91
C LEU A 62 -4.69 -5.56 0.39
N GLY A 63 -3.50 -5.51 0.97
CA GLY A 63 -2.46 -6.46 0.63
C GLY A 63 -1.07 -6.06 1.14
N SER A 64 -0.14 -6.99 0.94
CA SER A 64 1.26 -6.84 1.34
C SER A 64 2.15 -7.11 0.14
N ILE A 65 2.94 -6.11 -0.26
CA ILE A 65 3.82 -6.20 -1.45
C ILE A 65 5.22 -6.60 -1.00
N ALA A 66 5.79 -7.62 -1.65
CA ALA A 66 7.15 -8.07 -1.37
C ALA A 66 8.19 -7.02 -1.81
N LEU A 67 9.34 -7.01 -1.14
CA LEU A 67 10.50 -6.24 -1.57
C LEU A 67 11.13 -6.97 -2.76
N GLU A 68 11.09 -6.33 -3.93
CA GLU A 68 11.55 -6.93 -5.18
C GLU A 68 12.23 -5.87 -6.06
N SER A 69 13.44 -6.16 -6.56
CA SER A 69 14.24 -5.18 -7.34
C SER A 69 13.54 -4.74 -8.61
N ARG A 70 12.82 -5.66 -9.26
CA ARG A 70 12.05 -5.41 -10.49
C ARG A 70 10.98 -4.33 -10.32
N ILE A 71 10.45 -4.11 -9.11
CA ILE A 71 9.50 -3.02 -8.83
C ILE A 71 10.19 -1.67 -9.06
N ARG A 72 11.37 -1.50 -8.45
CA ARG A 72 12.19 -0.29 -8.58
C ARG A 72 12.67 -0.12 -10.01
N GLU A 73 13.26 -1.17 -10.60
CA GLU A 73 13.81 -1.13 -11.96
C GLU A 73 12.74 -0.76 -12.99
N GLY A 74 11.56 -1.38 -12.90
CA GLY A 74 10.42 -1.05 -13.75
C GLY A 74 9.95 0.40 -13.54
N GLY A 75 9.87 0.86 -12.28
CA GLY A 75 9.53 2.26 -11.98
C GLY A 75 10.52 3.27 -12.58
N ASP A 76 11.82 3.01 -12.41
CA ASP A 76 12.91 3.87 -12.89
C ASP A 76 12.93 3.97 -14.43
N GLN A 77 12.52 2.91 -15.13
CA GLN A 77 12.47 2.86 -16.59
C GLN A 77 11.11 3.25 -17.19
N GLY A 78 10.10 3.53 -16.35
CA GLY A 78 8.74 3.80 -16.83
C GLY A 78 8.01 2.56 -17.36
N GLU A 79 8.45 1.35 -16.98
CA GLU A 79 7.83 0.06 -17.29
C GLU A 79 7.39 -0.63 -15.98
N PRO A 80 6.24 -0.26 -15.39
CA PRO A 80 5.82 -0.77 -14.08
C PRO A 80 5.71 -2.30 -14.07
N ILE A 81 6.12 -2.95 -12.97
CA ILE A 81 6.14 -4.42 -12.84
C ILE A 81 4.83 -5.12 -13.20
N VAL A 82 3.70 -4.43 -13.06
CA VAL A 82 2.37 -4.93 -13.43
C VAL A 82 2.26 -5.28 -14.92
N THR A 83 3.07 -4.69 -15.79
CA THR A 83 3.10 -5.01 -17.23
C THR A 83 3.92 -6.27 -17.53
N SER A 84 4.93 -6.57 -16.71
CA SER A 84 5.85 -7.70 -16.89
C SER A 84 5.47 -8.98 -16.14
N GLY A 85 4.55 -8.90 -15.16
CA GLY A 85 4.07 -10.04 -14.38
C GLY A 85 4.95 -10.39 -13.17
N GLY A 86 4.68 -11.55 -12.56
CA GLY A 86 5.34 -12.01 -11.32
C GLY A 86 4.50 -11.79 -10.06
N LEU A 87 5.01 -12.24 -8.91
CA LEU A 87 4.24 -12.23 -7.66
C LEU A 87 3.79 -10.83 -7.25
N ALA A 88 4.70 -9.84 -7.28
CA ALA A 88 4.35 -8.46 -6.96
C ALA A 88 3.31 -7.87 -7.94
N ALA A 89 3.39 -8.21 -9.23
CA ALA A 89 2.39 -7.79 -10.22
C ALA A 89 1.00 -8.35 -9.90
N GLU A 90 0.91 -9.64 -9.58
CA GLU A 90 -0.37 -10.29 -9.23
C GLU A 90 -0.94 -9.75 -7.92
N THR A 91 -0.08 -9.49 -6.91
CA THR A 91 -0.50 -8.84 -5.67
C THR A 91 -1.06 -7.44 -5.93
N ILE A 92 -0.38 -6.62 -6.73
CA ILE A 92 -0.85 -5.27 -7.08
C ILE A 92 -2.17 -5.34 -7.86
N ARG A 93 -2.32 -6.27 -8.82
CA ARG A 93 -3.59 -6.47 -9.54
C ARG A 93 -4.72 -6.88 -8.60
N THR A 94 -4.44 -7.71 -7.60
CA THR A 94 -5.42 -8.12 -6.59
C THR A 94 -5.83 -6.94 -5.71
N ILE A 95 -4.86 -6.15 -5.22
CA ILE A 95 -5.11 -4.91 -4.47
C ILE A 95 -5.97 -3.96 -5.29
N ALA A 96 -5.65 -3.75 -6.57
CA ALA A 96 -6.40 -2.86 -7.45
C ALA A 96 -7.86 -3.30 -7.60
N LYS A 97 -8.12 -4.60 -7.78
CA LYS A 97 -9.49 -5.14 -7.86
C LYS A 97 -10.29 -4.90 -6.58
N GLN A 98 -9.66 -5.09 -5.41
CA GLN A 98 -10.32 -4.82 -4.12
C GLN A 98 -10.59 -3.32 -3.96
N LEU A 99 -9.63 -2.47 -4.33
CA LEU A 99 -9.76 -1.03 -4.25
C LEU A 99 -10.90 -0.52 -5.13
N THR A 100 -11.07 -1.03 -6.36
CA THR A 100 -12.19 -0.65 -7.23
C THR A 100 -13.54 -0.93 -6.57
N GLY A 101 -13.72 -2.09 -5.95
CA GLY A 101 -14.97 -2.38 -5.23
C GLY A 101 -15.25 -1.43 -4.07
N LEU A 102 -14.21 -1.02 -3.33
CA LEU A 102 -14.35 -0.05 -2.24
C LEU A 102 -14.65 1.36 -2.74
N VAL A 103 -14.10 1.76 -3.89
CA VAL A 103 -14.39 3.05 -4.51
C VAL A 103 -15.81 3.10 -5.05
N ASP A 104 -16.34 1.99 -5.59
CA ASP A 104 -17.72 1.92 -6.07
C ASP A 104 -18.74 2.04 -4.91
N GLU A 105 -18.39 1.54 -3.72
CA GLU A 105 -19.22 1.61 -2.52
C GLU A 105 -19.13 2.96 -1.78
N ALA A 106 -17.94 3.57 -1.80
CA ALA A 106 -17.76 4.90 -1.27
C ALA A 106 -18.31 5.89 -2.30
N GLU A 107 -19.41 6.59 -1.99
CA GLU A 107 -19.84 7.77 -2.75
C GLU A 107 -18.78 8.90 -2.60
N VAL A 108 -17.59 8.70 -3.17
CA VAL A 108 -16.48 9.65 -3.11
C VAL A 108 -16.83 10.80 -4.03
N SER A 109 -17.36 11.87 -3.47
CA SER A 109 -17.46 13.14 -4.17
C SER A 109 -16.07 13.65 -4.51
N ASP A 110 -15.87 14.16 -5.72
CA ASP A 110 -14.61 14.79 -6.10
C ASP A 110 -14.19 15.85 -5.07
N PRO A 111 -12.93 15.86 -4.60
CA PRO A 111 -12.48 16.88 -3.66
C PRO A 111 -12.53 18.26 -4.33
N GLU A 112 -13.36 19.17 -3.82
CA GLU A 112 -13.35 20.58 -4.21
C GLU A 112 -12.06 21.25 -3.68
N ILE A 113 -11.02 21.31 -4.52
CA ILE A 113 -9.81 22.05 -4.20
C ILE A 113 -10.04 23.54 -4.54
N ASN A 114 -10.50 24.31 -3.56
CA ASN A 114 -10.55 25.77 -3.66
C ASN A 114 -9.14 26.35 -3.47
N ILE A 115 -8.45 26.61 -4.58
CA ILE A 115 -7.23 27.42 -4.57
C ILE A 115 -7.67 28.88 -4.65
N MET A 116 -7.57 29.59 -3.52
CA MET A 116 -7.78 31.03 -3.43
C MET A 116 -6.53 31.80 -3.85
#